data_AF-A0A2R6IJF4-F1
#
_entry.id   AF-A0A2R6IJF4-F1
#
_cell.length_a   1.000
_cell.length_b   1.000
_cell.length_c   1.000
_cell.angle_alpha   90.00
_cell.angle_beta   90.00
_cell.angle_gamma   90.00
#
_symmetry.space_group_name_H-M   'P 1'
#
loop_
_entity.id
_entity.type
_entity.pdbx_description
1 polymer ?
#
loop_
_entity_poly.entity_id
_entity_poly.type
_entity_poly.pdbx_seq_one_letter_code
_entity_poly.pdbx_strand_id
1 'polypeptide(L)'
;MTDIARAFVPGHVTGFFTVDRNETPTRTGSRGAGLALSEGVTVTVREADERGVALNGEAVTVGAVERVLDALRVTGGVRAATDLPVGAGVGVSGAMALGTALAANAVFECGLSVNELTTVAHGAEVQAGTGLGDVVAQRHGGVPVRLEPGGPQHNEMDAIPARSRVEFVTEGERSTADAIGGDTGALTRAGTAALSELVREPTLPTFMTASRTFSREAGLLSEWVREVVTDVAEAGGDAAMGMLGETVFAMGTGLSDAGYDPQVCQVDPAGATLLPEASDPALD
;
A
#
# COMPACT_ATOMS: atom_id res chain seq x y z
N MET A 1 19.79 -21.76 -7.97
CA MET A 1 19.92 -21.06 -6.69
C MET A 1 20.66 -19.76 -6.86
N THR A 2 19.91 -18.67 -6.75
CA THR A 2 20.45 -17.35 -6.45
C THR A 2 20.43 -17.17 -4.95
N ASP A 3 21.60 -16.98 -4.33
CA ASP A 3 21.73 -16.81 -2.88
C ASP A 3 21.08 -15.49 -2.37
N ILE A 4 20.67 -14.64 -3.31
CA ILE A 4 20.04 -13.34 -3.07
C ILE A 4 19.04 -13.02 -4.19
N ALA A 5 17.88 -12.49 -3.82
CA ALA A 5 16.91 -11.94 -4.78
C ALA A 5 16.33 -10.62 -4.27
N ARG A 6 15.85 -9.80 -5.21
CA ARG A 6 15.28 -8.49 -4.93
C ARG A 6 13.90 -8.35 -5.55
N ALA A 7 12.99 -7.69 -4.84
CA ALA A 7 11.68 -7.30 -5.34
C ALA A 7 11.44 -5.83 -5.06
N PHE A 8 10.86 -5.11 -6.00
CA PHE A 8 10.31 -3.79 -5.78
C PHE A 8 8.80 -3.90 -5.60
N VAL A 9 8.27 -3.19 -4.61
CA VAL A 9 6.84 -3.10 -4.37
C VAL A 9 6.46 -1.63 -4.21
N PRO A 10 5.50 -1.09 -4.99
CA PRO A 10 5.12 0.31 -4.90
C PRO A 10 4.54 0.65 -3.53
N GLY A 11 4.72 1.90 -3.10
CA GLY A 11 3.92 2.48 -2.03
C GLY A 11 2.45 2.48 -2.42
N HIS A 12 1.55 2.53 -1.43
CA HIS A 12 0.13 2.58 -1.71
C HIS A 12 -0.57 3.58 -0.79
N VAL A 13 -1.34 4.48 -1.40
CA VAL A 13 -2.19 5.44 -0.69
C VAL A 13 -3.64 5.07 -0.94
N THR A 14 -4.35 4.67 0.12
CA THR A 14 -5.79 4.41 0.04
C THR A 14 -6.55 5.73 0.07
N GLY A 15 -7.48 5.95 -0.85
CA GLY A 15 -8.34 7.13 -0.86
C GLY A 15 -9.65 6.93 -0.09
N PHE A 16 -10.23 5.73 -0.13
CA PHE A 16 -11.40 5.34 0.67
C PHE A 16 -11.48 3.82 0.73
N PHE A 17 -12.20 3.28 1.73
CA PHE A 17 -12.29 1.84 1.91
C PHE A 17 -13.52 1.39 2.72
N THR A 18 -13.83 0.10 2.64
CA THR A 18 -14.70 -0.62 3.59
C THR A 18 -13.86 -1.57 4.44
N VAL A 19 -14.40 -2.00 5.57
CA VAL A 19 -13.80 -3.07 6.38
C VAL A 19 -14.70 -4.29 6.32
N ASP A 20 -14.18 -5.39 5.77
CA ASP A 20 -14.92 -6.64 5.60
C ASP A 20 -14.15 -7.77 6.30
N ARG A 21 -14.58 -8.11 7.52
CA ARG A 21 -13.94 -9.14 8.36
C ARG A 21 -14.52 -10.52 8.07
N ASN A 22 -13.66 -11.53 8.07
CA ASN A 22 -14.02 -12.93 7.95
C ASN A 22 -13.21 -13.79 8.93
N GLU A 23 -13.70 -14.97 9.29
CA GLU A 23 -12.94 -15.90 10.14
C GLU A 23 -11.67 -16.40 9.43
N THR A 24 -11.69 -16.46 8.09
CA THR A 24 -10.53 -16.83 7.28
C THR A 24 -9.72 -15.57 6.91
N PRO A 25 -8.42 -15.47 7.27
CA PRO A 25 -7.62 -14.28 6.97
C PRO A 25 -7.55 -13.93 5.48
N THR A 26 -7.45 -14.93 4.60
CA THR A 26 -7.39 -14.71 3.15
C THR A 26 -8.70 -14.19 2.55
N ARG A 27 -9.82 -14.32 3.28
CA ARG A 27 -11.14 -13.79 2.89
C ARG A 27 -11.45 -12.45 3.56
N THR A 28 -10.70 -12.09 4.60
CA THR A 28 -10.78 -10.77 5.23
C THR A 28 -10.08 -9.77 4.33
N GLY A 29 -10.66 -8.59 4.17
CA GLY A 29 -10.02 -7.52 3.42
C GLY A 29 -10.85 -6.24 3.40
N SER A 30 -10.63 -5.44 2.37
CA SER A 30 -11.33 -4.18 2.15
C SER A 30 -11.75 -4.06 0.69
N ARG A 31 -12.88 -3.41 0.45
CA ARG A 31 -13.20 -2.80 -0.84
C ARG A 31 -12.77 -1.34 -0.84
N GLY A 32 -12.71 -0.72 -2.01
CA GLY A 32 -12.36 0.70 -2.18
C GLY A 32 -11.15 0.92 -3.09
N ALA A 33 -10.71 2.17 -3.22
CA ALA A 33 -9.71 2.55 -4.22
C ALA A 33 -8.50 3.29 -3.62
N GLY A 34 -7.41 3.30 -4.38
CA GLY A 34 -6.16 3.96 -3.99
C GLY A 34 -5.22 4.19 -5.17
N LEU A 35 -3.99 4.60 -4.87
CA LEU A 35 -2.93 4.89 -5.83
C LEU A 35 -1.71 4.05 -5.48
N ALA A 36 -1.20 3.27 -6.44
CA ALA A 36 0.14 2.70 -6.34
C ALA A 36 1.16 3.77 -6.76
N LEU A 37 2.14 4.05 -5.90
CA LEU A 37 3.14 5.08 -6.12
C LEU A 37 4.38 4.50 -6.79
N SER A 38 5.03 5.27 -7.67
CA SER A 38 6.33 4.90 -8.28
C SER A 38 7.47 4.87 -7.29
N GLU A 39 7.30 5.51 -6.13
CA GLU A 39 8.13 5.32 -4.96
C GLU A 39 7.62 4.15 -4.15
N GLY A 40 8.52 3.35 -3.58
CA GLY A 40 8.15 2.09 -2.95
C GLY A 40 9.22 1.51 -2.06
N VAL A 41 9.12 0.21 -1.81
CA VAL A 41 10.05 -0.55 -1.00
C VAL A 41 10.79 -1.54 -1.88
N THR A 42 12.12 -1.47 -1.86
CA THR A 42 12.97 -2.53 -2.39
C THR A 42 13.27 -3.53 -1.28
N VAL A 43 12.79 -4.76 -1.42
CA VAL A 43 13.05 -5.86 -0.50
C VAL A 43 14.11 -6.78 -1.09
N THR A 44 15.13 -7.07 -0.30
CA THR A 44 16.21 -8.01 -0.61
C THR A 44 16.13 -9.18 0.36
N VAL A 45 16.02 -10.39 -0.18
CA VAL A 45 16.05 -11.63 0.60
C VAL A 45 17.33 -12.37 0.25
N ARG A 46 17.99 -12.93 1.27
CA ARG A 46 19.17 -13.79 1.12
C ARG A 46 19.09 -14.99 2.04
N GLU A 47 19.79 -16.06 1.70
CA GLU A 47 20.01 -17.16 2.63
C GLU A 47 20.80 -16.69 3.87
N ALA A 48 20.42 -17.22 5.03
CA ALA A 48 21.10 -16.98 6.30
C ALA A 48 20.76 -18.10 7.30
N ASP A 49 21.71 -18.38 8.21
CA ASP A 49 21.51 -19.37 9.27
C ASP A 49 20.42 -18.96 10.28
N GLU A 50 20.18 -17.65 10.40
CA GLU A 50 19.18 -17.06 11.29
C GLU A 50 18.33 -16.03 10.55
N ARG A 51 17.10 -15.85 11.04
CA ARG A 51 16.20 -14.81 10.54
C ARG A 51 16.63 -13.45 11.06
N GLY A 52 16.57 -12.46 10.18
CA GLY A 52 16.75 -11.06 10.56
C GLY A 52 16.02 -10.17 9.58
N VAL A 53 15.31 -9.16 10.10
CA VAL A 53 14.62 -8.16 9.30
C VAL A 53 15.23 -6.81 9.61
N ALA A 54 15.62 -6.08 8.56
CA ALA A 54 16.09 -4.71 8.67
C ALA A 54 15.39 -3.80 7.68
N LEU A 55 15.11 -2.57 8.09
CA LEU A 55 14.55 -1.51 7.27
C LEU A 55 15.50 -0.32 7.31
N ASN A 56 15.95 0.16 6.15
CA ASN A 56 16.90 1.27 6.03
C ASN A 56 18.19 1.07 6.87
N GLY A 57 18.62 -0.18 7.04
CA GLY A 57 19.82 -0.55 7.80
C GLY A 57 19.59 -0.80 9.29
N GLU A 58 18.41 -0.49 9.82
CA GLU A 58 18.06 -0.69 11.23
C GLU A 58 17.30 -2.00 11.43
N ALA A 59 17.60 -2.74 12.49
CA ALA A 59 16.88 -3.96 12.83
C ALA A 59 15.46 -3.64 13.30
N VAL A 60 14.46 -4.30 12.72
CA VAL A 60 13.05 -4.03 12.99
C VAL A 60 12.26 -5.33 13.13
N THR A 61 11.14 -5.30 13.85
CA THR A 61 10.17 -6.39 13.89
C THR A 61 8.95 -6.01 13.06
N VAL A 62 8.74 -6.71 11.95
CA VAL A 62 7.56 -6.54 11.10
C VAL A 62 6.80 -7.86 11.08
N GLY A 63 5.74 -7.96 11.90
CA GLY A 63 5.02 -9.22 12.11
C GLY A 63 4.48 -9.84 10.82
N ALA A 64 4.13 -9.04 9.81
CA ALA A 64 3.73 -9.55 8.50
C ALA A 64 4.89 -10.26 7.76
N VAL A 65 6.11 -9.71 7.80
CA VAL A 65 7.30 -10.32 7.18
C VAL A 65 7.63 -11.65 7.84
N GLU A 66 7.61 -11.71 9.18
CA GLU A 66 7.85 -12.94 9.93
C GLU A 66 6.84 -14.04 9.56
N ARG A 67 5.55 -13.68 9.49
CA ARG A 67 4.48 -14.60 9.08
C ARG A 67 4.63 -15.08 7.63
N VAL A 68 5.13 -14.24 6.71
CA VAL A 68 5.44 -14.67 5.35
C VAL A 68 6.55 -15.74 5.36
N LEU A 69 7.65 -15.50 6.08
CA LEU A 69 8.75 -16.48 6.18
C LEU A 69 8.28 -17.78 6.84
N ASP A 70 7.40 -17.71 7.83
CA ASP A 70 6.77 -18.89 8.46
C ASP A 70 5.89 -19.67 7.49
N ALA A 71 5.03 -18.98 6.73
CA ALA A 71 4.13 -19.60 5.77
C ALA A 71 4.91 -20.31 4.65
N LEU A 72 6.03 -19.72 4.21
CA LEU A 72 6.93 -20.32 3.22
C LEU A 72 7.86 -21.38 3.82
N ARG A 73 7.95 -21.48 5.16
CA ARG A 73 8.83 -22.40 5.89
C ARG A 73 10.31 -22.20 5.57
N VAL A 74 10.72 -20.94 5.45
CA VAL A 74 12.11 -20.56 5.11
C VAL A 74 12.78 -19.79 6.25
N THR A 75 14.11 -19.82 6.24
CA THR A 75 14.97 -19.05 7.15
C THR A 75 15.94 -18.24 6.30
N GLY A 76 15.91 -16.92 6.45
CA GLY A 76 16.74 -16.01 5.67
C GLY A 76 16.75 -14.59 6.22
N GLY A 77 17.67 -13.79 5.71
CA GLY A 77 17.78 -12.37 6.03
C GLY A 77 16.95 -11.53 5.06
N VAL A 78 16.10 -10.66 5.59
CA VAL A 78 15.29 -9.68 4.85
C VAL A 78 15.83 -8.29 5.10
N ARG A 79 16.15 -7.55 4.03
CA ARG A 79 16.51 -6.13 4.08
C ARG A 79 15.59 -5.34 3.18
N ALA A 80 14.92 -4.34 3.74
CA ALA A 80 14.09 -3.40 3.01
C ALA A 80 14.77 -2.02 2.96
N ALA A 81 14.63 -1.33 1.82
CA ALA A 81 15.05 0.04 1.63
C ALA A 81 13.91 0.86 1.03
N THR A 82 13.63 2.04 1.58
CA THR A 82 12.60 2.96 1.10
C THR A 82 12.83 4.38 1.61
N ASP A 83 12.47 5.36 0.78
CA ASP A 83 12.39 6.79 1.14
C ASP A 83 10.97 7.19 1.58
N LEU A 84 10.03 6.24 1.61
CA LEU A 84 8.67 6.47 2.07
C LEU A 84 8.62 6.60 3.60
N PRO A 85 7.83 7.52 4.15
CA PRO A 85 7.65 7.66 5.58
C PRO A 85 6.94 6.43 6.17
N VAL A 86 7.61 5.73 7.09
CA VAL A 86 7.07 4.58 7.80
C VAL A 86 5.92 5.05 8.70
N GLY A 87 4.84 4.27 8.82
CA GLY A 87 3.70 4.62 9.68
C GLY A 87 2.78 5.74 9.16
N ALA A 88 3.06 6.31 7.99
CA ALA A 88 2.27 7.40 7.41
C ALA A 88 1.13 6.93 6.48
N GLY A 89 0.74 5.64 6.53
CA GLY A 89 -0.36 5.13 5.69
C GLY A 89 -0.03 4.99 4.20
N VAL A 90 1.27 4.90 3.84
CA VAL A 90 1.76 4.69 2.46
C VAL A 90 2.11 3.21 2.14
N GLY A 91 1.64 2.27 2.98
CA GLY A 91 1.69 0.84 2.69
C GLY A 91 3.05 0.14 2.83
N VAL A 92 4.00 0.67 3.62
CA VAL A 92 5.35 0.08 3.78
C VAL A 92 5.30 -1.37 4.32
N SER A 93 4.44 -1.67 5.29
CA SER A 93 4.32 -3.03 5.85
C SER A 93 3.87 -4.05 4.80
N GLY A 94 2.79 -3.75 4.07
CA GLY A 94 2.32 -4.56 2.95
C GLY A 94 3.36 -4.73 1.85
N ALA A 95 4.12 -3.68 1.54
CA ALA A 95 5.19 -3.71 0.56
C ALA A 95 6.33 -4.64 1.00
N MET A 96 6.73 -4.57 2.26
CA MET A 96 7.73 -5.48 2.84
C MET A 96 7.25 -6.93 2.82
N ALA A 97 5.99 -7.20 3.18
CA ALA A 97 5.42 -8.54 3.17
C ALA A 97 5.37 -9.15 1.76
N LEU A 98 4.85 -8.40 0.78
CA LEU A 98 4.77 -8.86 -0.60
C LEU A 98 6.15 -9.01 -1.25
N GLY A 99 7.04 -8.05 -1.03
CA GLY A 99 8.42 -8.11 -1.55
C GLY A 99 9.19 -9.30 -0.95
N THR A 100 8.98 -9.58 0.34
CA THR A 100 9.55 -10.78 0.99
C THR A 100 9.02 -12.05 0.35
N ALA A 101 7.71 -12.16 0.11
CA ALA A 101 7.13 -13.36 -0.50
C ALA A 101 7.71 -13.60 -1.91
N LEU A 102 7.79 -12.56 -2.74
CA LEU A 102 8.35 -12.64 -4.08
C LEU A 102 9.83 -13.04 -4.08
N ALA A 103 10.65 -12.33 -3.32
CA ALA A 103 12.09 -12.57 -3.29
C ALA A 103 12.45 -13.89 -2.60
N ALA A 104 11.75 -14.27 -1.52
CA ALA A 104 11.95 -15.57 -0.86
C ALA A 104 11.58 -16.74 -1.79
N ASN A 105 10.52 -16.63 -2.58
CA ASN A 105 10.16 -17.64 -3.57
C ASN A 105 11.28 -17.87 -4.60
N ALA A 106 11.98 -16.81 -5.00
CA ALA A 106 13.12 -16.88 -5.92
C ALA A 106 14.37 -17.49 -5.26
N VAL A 107 14.71 -17.07 -4.04
CA VAL A 107 15.89 -17.58 -3.30
C VAL A 107 15.72 -19.05 -2.93
N PHE A 108 14.60 -19.40 -2.31
CA PHE A 108 14.37 -20.74 -1.75
C PHE A 108 13.61 -21.68 -2.70
N GLU A 109 13.46 -21.28 -3.96
CA GLU A 109 12.85 -22.07 -5.04
C GLU A 109 11.49 -22.68 -4.64
N CYS A 110 10.66 -21.92 -3.90
CA CYS A 110 9.39 -22.43 -3.34
C CYS A 110 8.36 -22.85 -4.42
N GLY A 111 8.54 -22.39 -5.67
CA GLY A 111 7.74 -22.83 -6.81
C GLY A 111 6.29 -22.33 -6.81
N LEU A 112 6.00 -21.23 -6.10
CA LEU A 112 4.66 -20.66 -5.97
C LEU A 112 4.39 -19.62 -7.05
N SER A 113 3.13 -19.53 -7.47
CA SER A 113 2.65 -18.49 -8.38
C SER A 113 2.53 -17.12 -7.69
N VAL A 114 2.50 -16.05 -8.48
CA VAL A 114 2.31 -14.68 -7.97
C VAL A 114 1.03 -14.54 -7.14
N ASN A 115 -0.07 -15.21 -7.54
CA ASN A 115 -1.31 -15.18 -6.77
C ASN A 115 -1.13 -15.87 -5.41
N GLU A 116 -0.48 -17.03 -5.35
CA GLU A 116 -0.22 -17.72 -4.07
C GLU A 116 0.68 -16.87 -3.14
N LEU A 117 1.73 -16.26 -3.69
CA LEU A 117 2.62 -15.37 -2.92
C LEU A 117 1.91 -14.12 -2.41
N THR A 118 1.05 -13.53 -3.24
CA THR A 118 0.21 -12.40 -2.84
C THR A 118 -0.79 -12.81 -1.76
N THR A 119 -1.35 -14.02 -1.83
CA THR A 119 -2.23 -14.57 -0.78
C THR A 119 -1.50 -14.78 0.54
N VAL A 120 -0.27 -15.28 0.51
CA VAL A 120 0.59 -15.43 1.70
C VAL A 120 0.85 -14.07 2.34
N ALA A 121 1.29 -13.07 1.56
CA ALA A 121 1.54 -11.72 2.05
C ALA A 121 0.28 -11.04 2.59
N HIS A 122 -0.86 -11.18 1.89
CA HIS A 122 -2.14 -10.62 2.32
C HIS A 122 -2.61 -11.24 3.64
N GLY A 123 -2.59 -12.57 3.74
CA GLY A 123 -2.95 -13.27 4.97
C GLY A 123 -2.06 -12.86 6.15
N ALA A 124 -0.76 -12.68 5.89
CA ALA A 124 0.20 -12.21 6.90
C ALA A 124 -0.11 -10.80 7.42
N GLU A 125 -0.44 -9.85 6.54
CA GLU A 125 -0.85 -8.48 6.92
C GLU A 125 -2.15 -8.49 7.74
N VAL A 126 -3.15 -9.27 7.31
CA VAL A 126 -4.42 -9.41 8.03
C VAL A 126 -4.19 -9.99 9.43
N GLN A 127 -3.37 -11.04 9.55
CA GLN A 127 -3.05 -11.67 10.83
C GLN A 127 -2.18 -10.80 11.75
N ALA A 128 -1.37 -9.91 11.17
CA ALA A 128 -0.61 -8.92 11.91
C ALA A 128 -1.46 -7.68 12.29
N GLY A 129 -2.66 -7.54 11.72
CA GLY A 129 -3.54 -6.39 11.97
C GLY A 129 -3.03 -5.09 11.35
N THR A 130 -2.14 -5.18 10.36
CA THR A 130 -1.42 -4.02 9.78
C THR A 130 -2.04 -3.50 8.49
N GLY A 131 -2.78 -4.34 7.76
CA GLY A 131 -3.40 -3.95 6.49
C GLY A 131 -4.51 -4.89 6.02
N LEU A 132 -5.46 -4.36 5.25
CA LEU A 132 -6.59 -5.11 4.69
C LEU A 132 -6.65 -5.11 3.16
N GLY A 133 -5.83 -4.30 2.48
CA GLY A 133 -5.89 -4.22 1.04
C GLY A 133 -4.70 -3.53 0.36
N ASP A 134 -3.62 -3.23 1.08
CA ASP A 134 -2.40 -2.68 0.47
C ASP A 134 -1.73 -3.72 -0.41
N VAL A 135 -1.53 -4.95 0.09
CA VAL A 135 -0.84 -6.03 -0.66
C VAL A 135 -1.47 -6.28 -2.03
N VAL A 136 -2.80 -6.39 -2.11
CA VAL A 136 -3.49 -6.64 -3.39
C VAL A 136 -3.45 -5.43 -4.32
N ALA A 137 -3.49 -4.21 -3.77
CA ALA A 137 -3.37 -2.97 -4.53
C ALA A 137 -1.93 -2.78 -5.06
N GLN A 138 -0.93 -3.08 -4.25
CA GLN A 138 0.49 -3.01 -4.58
C GLN A 138 0.90 -4.08 -5.58
N ARG A 139 0.33 -5.28 -5.50
CA ARG A 139 0.46 -6.26 -6.59
C ARG A 139 -0.11 -5.68 -7.87
N HIS A 140 -1.30 -5.08 -7.82
CA HIS A 140 -2.01 -4.66 -9.03
C HIS A 140 -1.28 -3.51 -9.74
N GLY A 141 -0.80 -2.52 -8.98
CA GLY A 141 -0.30 -1.28 -9.55
C GLY A 141 -1.45 -0.39 -10.06
N GLY A 142 -1.09 0.74 -10.64
CA GLY A 142 -1.98 1.73 -11.22
C GLY A 142 -2.81 2.46 -10.18
N VAL A 143 -4.09 2.64 -10.51
CA VAL A 143 -5.10 3.23 -9.64
C VAL A 143 -6.12 2.14 -9.30
N PRO A 144 -5.77 1.20 -8.39
CA PRO A 144 -6.56 0.00 -8.16
C PRO A 144 -7.90 0.30 -7.50
N VAL A 145 -8.93 -0.42 -7.94
CA VAL A 145 -10.27 -0.44 -7.36
C VAL A 145 -10.57 -1.86 -6.88
N ARG A 146 -10.69 -2.04 -5.57
CA ARG A 146 -11.06 -3.31 -4.93
C ARG A 146 -12.57 -3.41 -4.91
N LEU A 147 -13.14 -4.22 -5.80
CA LEU A 147 -14.60 -4.44 -5.92
C LEU A 147 -15.11 -5.42 -4.86
N GLU A 148 -14.35 -6.50 -4.62
CA GLU A 148 -14.63 -7.51 -3.59
C GLU A 148 -13.47 -7.63 -2.58
N PRO A 149 -13.74 -7.96 -1.31
CA PRO A 149 -12.70 -8.05 -0.28
C PRO A 149 -11.91 -9.37 -0.36
N GLY A 150 -10.71 -9.35 0.21
CA GLY A 150 -9.86 -10.54 0.40
C GLY A 150 -8.59 -10.54 -0.44
N GLY A 151 -7.89 -11.68 -0.43
CA GLY A 151 -6.75 -11.94 -1.30
C GLY A 151 -7.16 -12.42 -2.70
N PRO A 152 -6.18 -12.71 -3.58
CA PRO A 152 -6.38 -13.01 -5.00
C PRO A 152 -7.42 -14.10 -5.38
N GLN A 153 -7.71 -15.05 -4.50
CA GLN A 153 -8.70 -16.11 -4.75
C GLN A 153 -10.14 -15.71 -4.39
N HIS A 154 -10.32 -14.56 -3.73
CA HIS A 154 -11.60 -14.13 -3.18
C HIS A 154 -11.98 -12.71 -3.59
N ASN A 155 -10.99 -11.88 -3.90
CA ASN A 155 -11.23 -10.52 -4.34
C ASN A 155 -11.53 -10.44 -5.84
N GLU A 156 -11.99 -9.25 -6.22
CA GLU A 156 -12.13 -8.81 -7.60
C GLU A 156 -11.51 -7.41 -7.67
N MET A 157 -10.56 -7.25 -8.58
CA MET A 157 -9.81 -6.01 -8.78
C MET A 157 -10.18 -5.43 -10.14
N ASP A 158 -10.42 -4.12 -10.17
CA ASP A 158 -10.52 -3.28 -11.35
C ASP A 158 -9.55 -2.10 -11.19
N ALA A 159 -9.53 -1.17 -12.14
CA ALA A 159 -8.69 0.02 -12.04
C ALA A 159 -9.26 1.21 -12.82
N ILE A 160 -8.91 2.41 -12.34
CA ILE A 160 -9.07 3.62 -13.16
C ILE A 160 -7.98 3.60 -14.23
N PRO A 161 -8.31 3.69 -15.53
CA PRO A 161 -7.33 3.65 -16.62
C PRO A 161 -6.62 5.00 -16.78
N ALA A 162 -5.89 5.41 -15.75
CA ALA A 162 -5.22 6.70 -15.67
C ALA A 162 -3.78 6.57 -15.17
N ARG A 163 -2.98 7.56 -15.55
CA ARG A 163 -1.68 7.85 -14.95
C ARG A 163 -1.68 9.30 -14.52
N SER A 164 -1.02 9.59 -13.42
CA SER A 164 -0.89 10.95 -12.93
C SER A 164 0.44 11.12 -12.21
N ARG A 165 0.94 12.35 -12.23
CA ARG A 165 1.87 12.83 -11.21
C ARG A 165 1.12 12.92 -9.89
N VAL A 166 1.76 12.46 -8.82
CA VAL A 166 1.22 12.48 -7.46
C VAL A 166 2.22 13.21 -6.57
N GLU A 167 1.71 14.14 -5.79
CA GLU A 167 2.44 14.77 -4.69
C GLU A 167 1.84 14.31 -3.38
N PHE A 168 2.65 14.15 -2.34
CA PHE A 168 2.11 13.92 -1.01
C PHE A 168 2.99 14.51 0.09
N VAL A 169 2.35 14.90 1.19
CA VAL A 169 2.96 15.40 2.42
C VAL A 169 2.41 14.64 3.61
N THR A 170 3.22 14.53 4.67
CA THR A 170 2.88 13.78 5.88
C THR A 170 3.25 14.59 7.13
N GLU A 171 2.37 14.68 8.13
CA GLU A 171 2.65 15.37 9.40
C GLU A 171 3.09 14.43 10.52
N GLY A 172 2.83 13.12 10.41
CA GLY A 172 3.23 12.15 11.42
C GLY A 172 2.62 10.76 11.25
N GLU A 173 2.96 9.86 12.17
CA GLU A 173 2.47 8.49 12.20
C GLU A 173 1.07 8.39 12.85
N ARG A 174 0.20 7.54 12.31
CA ARG A 174 -1.01 7.08 13.00
C ARG A 174 -1.03 5.55 13.05
N SER A 175 -1.49 5.00 14.17
CA SER A 175 -1.69 3.56 14.31
C SER A 175 -2.86 3.11 13.43
N THR A 176 -2.57 2.34 12.38
CA THR A 176 -3.57 1.70 11.51
C THR A 176 -4.56 0.85 12.30
N ALA A 177 -4.07 0.16 13.34
CA ALA A 177 -4.86 -0.74 14.18
C ALA A 177 -5.98 -0.01 14.93
N ASP A 178 -5.73 1.23 15.37
CA ASP A 178 -6.70 2.03 16.14
C ASP A 178 -7.87 2.50 15.25
N ALA A 179 -7.61 2.74 13.96
CA ALA A 179 -8.63 3.16 12.99
C ALA A 179 -9.56 2.01 12.54
N ILE A 180 -9.11 0.75 12.61
CA ILE A 180 -9.88 -0.42 12.14
C ILE A 180 -10.39 -1.32 13.29
N GLY A 181 -10.02 -1.03 14.54
CA GLY A 181 -10.38 -1.83 15.72
C GLY A 181 -11.76 -1.55 16.33
N GLY A 182 -12.42 -0.44 15.97
CA GLY A 182 -13.68 0.03 16.57
C GLY A 182 -14.97 -0.31 15.79
N ASP A 183 -16.06 0.42 16.07
CA ASP A 183 -17.30 0.35 15.29
C ASP A 183 -17.06 0.95 13.89
N THR A 184 -16.89 0.07 12.91
CA THR A 184 -16.63 0.42 11.51
C THR A 184 -17.91 0.66 10.71
N GLY A 185 -19.09 0.66 11.33
CA GLY A 185 -20.37 0.79 10.62
C GLY A 185 -20.50 2.08 9.82
N ALA A 186 -20.09 3.22 10.38
CA ALA A 186 -20.09 4.50 9.66
C ALA A 186 -19.07 4.51 8.51
N LEU A 187 -17.88 3.99 8.76
CA LEU A 187 -16.80 3.86 7.79
C LEU A 187 -17.22 2.99 6.60
N THR A 188 -17.73 1.79 6.86
CA THR A 188 -18.16 0.86 5.80
C THR A 188 -19.33 1.43 4.99
N ARG A 189 -20.26 2.17 5.61
CA ARG A 189 -21.33 2.87 4.85
C ARG A 189 -20.77 3.94 3.92
N ALA A 190 -19.90 4.82 4.43
CA ALA A 190 -19.25 5.86 3.62
C ALA A 190 -18.42 5.24 2.48
N GLY A 191 -17.67 4.18 2.78
CA GLY A 191 -16.84 3.48 1.80
C GLY A 191 -17.66 2.79 0.70
N THR A 192 -18.80 2.20 1.06
CA THR A 192 -19.72 1.58 0.09
C THR A 192 -20.32 2.63 -0.86
N ALA A 193 -20.71 3.79 -0.32
CA ALA A 193 -21.21 4.90 -1.13
C ALA A 193 -20.13 5.45 -2.08
N ALA A 194 -18.91 5.66 -1.56
CA ALA A 194 -17.76 6.12 -2.34
C ALA A 194 -17.40 5.15 -3.48
N LEU A 195 -17.42 3.83 -3.21
CA LEU A 195 -17.18 2.82 -4.24
C LEU A 195 -18.27 2.83 -5.31
N SER A 196 -19.54 2.95 -4.91
CA SER A 196 -20.66 3.01 -5.85
C SER A 196 -20.60 4.23 -6.77
N GLU A 197 -20.14 5.37 -6.26
CA GLU A 197 -19.85 6.57 -7.07
C GLU A 197 -18.72 6.29 -8.07
N LEU A 198 -17.60 5.77 -7.60
CA LEU A 198 -16.43 5.55 -8.45
C LEU A 198 -16.70 4.55 -9.58
N VAL A 199 -17.40 3.46 -9.31
CA VAL A 199 -17.71 2.43 -10.32
C VAL A 199 -18.65 2.96 -11.41
N ARG A 200 -19.48 3.98 -11.12
CA ARG A 200 -20.32 4.62 -12.15
C ARG A 200 -19.51 5.43 -13.15
N GLU A 201 -18.44 6.08 -12.70
CA GLU A 201 -17.57 6.90 -13.54
C GLU A 201 -16.12 6.78 -13.06
N PRO A 202 -15.38 5.75 -13.51
CA PRO A 202 -14.04 5.42 -13.00
C PRO A 202 -13.02 6.41 -13.57
N THR A 203 -12.91 7.58 -12.95
CA THR A 203 -11.97 8.65 -13.31
C THR A 203 -11.26 9.19 -12.07
N LEU A 204 -10.08 9.80 -12.25
CA LEU A 204 -9.35 10.44 -11.15
C LEU A 204 -10.18 11.52 -10.44
N PRO A 205 -10.90 12.44 -11.13
CA PRO A 205 -11.77 13.40 -10.46
C PRO A 205 -12.86 12.76 -9.58
N THR A 206 -13.47 11.66 -10.03
CA THR A 206 -14.45 10.91 -9.24
C THR A 206 -13.80 10.29 -8.01
N PHE A 207 -12.62 9.69 -8.17
CA PHE A 207 -11.84 9.14 -7.05
C PHE A 207 -11.51 10.21 -6.00
N MET A 208 -10.99 11.36 -6.42
CA MET A 208 -10.66 12.47 -5.52
C MET A 208 -11.88 12.99 -4.76
N THR A 209 -13.00 13.16 -5.45
CA THR A 209 -14.27 13.58 -4.84
C THR A 209 -14.81 12.55 -3.85
N ALA A 210 -14.73 11.26 -4.20
CA ALA A 210 -15.14 10.15 -3.35
C ALA A 210 -14.25 10.07 -2.09
N SER A 211 -12.93 10.23 -2.20
CA SER A 211 -11.98 10.26 -1.08
C SER A 211 -12.25 11.40 -0.10
N ARG A 212 -12.45 12.63 -0.60
CA ARG A 212 -12.82 13.78 0.25
C ARG A 212 -14.15 13.56 0.96
N THR A 213 -15.15 13.06 0.25
CA THR A 213 -16.46 12.77 0.84
C THR A 213 -16.37 11.70 1.91
N PHE A 214 -15.67 10.60 1.62
CA PHE A 214 -15.44 9.52 2.56
C PHE A 214 -14.77 10.01 3.85
N SER A 215 -13.65 10.72 3.75
CA SER A 215 -12.89 11.20 4.92
C SER A 215 -13.72 12.10 5.83
N ARG A 216 -14.59 12.94 5.24
CA ARG A 216 -15.52 13.82 5.97
C ARG A 216 -16.64 13.02 6.64
N GLU A 217 -17.32 12.14 5.90
CA GLU A 217 -18.45 11.32 6.37
C GLU A 217 -18.01 10.31 7.45
N ALA A 218 -16.80 9.77 7.32
CA ALA A 218 -16.21 8.84 8.28
C ALA A 218 -15.57 9.54 9.49
N GLY A 219 -15.54 10.88 9.54
CA GLY A 219 -14.98 11.64 10.67
C GLY A 219 -13.47 11.50 10.84
N LEU A 220 -12.73 11.19 9.77
CA LEU A 220 -11.29 10.89 9.81
C LEU A 220 -10.41 12.14 9.70
N LEU A 221 -10.95 13.24 9.18
CA LEU A 221 -10.23 14.48 8.94
C LEU A 221 -9.69 15.10 10.24
N SER A 222 -8.37 15.27 10.34
CA SER A 222 -7.73 16.11 11.35
C SER A 222 -7.81 17.59 10.96
N GLU A 223 -7.40 18.49 11.86
CA GLU A 223 -7.33 19.92 11.56
C GLU A 223 -6.30 20.20 10.45
N TRP A 224 -5.09 19.65 10.59
CA TRP A 224 -4.03 19.77 9.59
C TRP A 224 -4.44 19.27 8.21
N VAL A 225 -5.05 18.08 8.10
CA VAL A 225 -5.51 17.56 6.80
C VAL A 225 -6.53 18.52 6.16
N ARG A 226 -7.42 19.14 6.96
CA ARG A 226 -8.38 20.12 6.43
C ARG A 226 -7.69 21.38 5.93
N GLU A 227 -6.69 21.87 6.65
CA GLU A 227 -5.89 23.04 6.26
C GLU A 227 -5.19 22.78 4.93
N VAL A 228 -4.39 21.73 4.82
CA VAL A 228 -3.64 21.40 3.60
C VAL A 228 -4.57 21.20 2.39
N VAL A 229 -5.68 20.47 2.55
CA VAL A 229 -6.64 20.27 1.45
C VAL A 229 -7.31 21.60 1.03
N THR A 230 -7.55 22.50 1.98
CA THR A 230 -8.13 23.83 1.69
C THR A 230 -7.14 24.69 0.92
N ASP A 231 -5.88 24.74 1.35
CA ASP A 231 -4.83 25.50 0.69
C ASP A 231 -4.63 25.04 -0.76
N VAL A 232 -4.59 23.72 -0.99
CA VAL A 232 -4.51 23.16 -2.35
C VAL A 232 -5.71 23.56 -3.20
N ALA A 233 -6.92 23.53 -2.63
CA ALA A 233 -8.13 23.96 -3.35
C ALA A 233 -8.12 25.46 -3.67
N GLU A 234 -7.63 26.31 -2.75
CA GLU A 234 -7.48 27.76 -2.96
C GLU A 234 -6.42 28.08 -4.03
N ALA A 235 -5.38 27.26 -4.15
CA ALA A 235 -4.41 27.31 -5.24
C ALA A 235 -4.94 26.72 -6.58
N GLY A 236 -6.16 26.17 -6.60
CA GLY A 236 -6.78 25.58 -7.79
C GLY A 236 -6.38 24.13 -8.08
N GLY A 237 -5.70 23.47 -7.14
CA GLY A 237 -5.34 22.06 -7.20
C GLY A 237 -6.42 21.12 -6.66
N ASP A 238 -6.12 19.82 -6.71
CA ASP A 238 -7.02 18.76 -6.21
C ASP A 238 -6.27 17.84 -5.24
N ALA A 239 -6.70 17.81 -3.98
CA ALA A 239 -6.10 17.04 -2.89
C ALA A 239 -7.13 16.23 -2.09
N ALA A 240 -6.64 15.17 -1.47
CA ALA A 240 -7.41 14.32 -0.56
C ALA A 240 -6.51 13.71 0.53
N MET A 241 -7.13 13.28 1.63
CA MET A 241 -6.46 12.53 2.68
C MET A 241 -6.08 11.13 2.20
N GLY A 242 -4.84 10.71 2.46
CA GLY A 242 -4.45 9.30 2.44
C GLY A 242 -4.93 8.60 3.70
N MET A 243 -5.71 7.53 3.54
CA MET A 243 -6.34 6.85 4.68
C MET A 243 -5.31 6.14 5.56
N LEU A 244 -5.59 6.13 6.87
CA LEU A 244 -4.81 5.45 7.92
C LEU A 244 -3.45 6.11 8.24
N GLY A 245 -3.27 7.39 7.87
CA GLY A 245 -2.15 8.25 8.25
C GLY A 245 -2.55 9.73 8.32
N GLU A 246 -1.68 10.61 8.79
CA GLU A 246 -1.78 12.06 8.55
C GLU A 246 -1.03 12.41 7.27
N THR A 247 -1.58 11.92 6.16
CA THR A 247 -1.04 12.09 4.82
C THR A 247 -2.06 12.79 3.95
N VAL A 248 -1.61 13.77 3.16
CA VAL A 248 -2.40 14.39 2.10
C VAL A 248 -1.70 14.14 0.79
N PHE A 249 -2.45 13.65 -0.20
CA PHE A 249 -1.95 13.49 -1.56
C PHE A 249 -2.73 14.41 -2.52
N ALA A 250 -2.04 14.90 -3.54
CA ALA A 250 -2.59 15.76 -4.57
C ALA A 250 -2.24 15.27 -5.97
N MET A 251 -3.12 15.56 -6.92
CA MET A 251 -2.89 15.31 -8.34
C MET A 251 -2.08 16.45 -8.96
N GLY A 252 -1.22 16.13 -9.92
CA GLY A 252 -0.43 17.16 -10.61
C GLY A 252 0.54 17.83 -9.63
N THR A 253 0.55 19.16 -9.60
CA THR A 253 1.42 20.04 -8.79
C THR A 253 0.70 20.69 -7.62
N GLY A 254 -0.48 20.18 -7.22
CA GLY A 254 -1.37 20.87 -6.30
C GLY A 254 -0.76 21.26 -4.95
N LEU A 255 0.12 20.43 -4.36
CA LEU A 255 0.78 20.73 -3.09
C LEU A 255 1.90 21.75 -3.27
N SER A 256 2.72 21.59 -4.32
CA SER A 256 3.77 22.56 -4.66
C SER A 256 3.20 23.94 -4.97
N ASP A 257 2.10 24.00 -5.72
CA ASP A 257 1.43 25.26 -6.10
C ASP A 257 0.81 25.96 -4.89
N ALA A 258 0.43 25.19 -3.86
CA ALA A 258 -0.03 25.70 -2.56
C ALA A 258 1.11 26.07 -1.59
N GLY A 259 2.38 25.91 -1.99
CA GLY A 259 3.55 26.32 -1.20
C GLY A 259 4.10 25.27 -0.23
N TYR A 260 3.65 24.02 -0.33
CA TYR A 260 4.22 22.90 0.42
C TYR A 260 5.49 22.35 -0.25
N ASP A 261 6.26 21.55 0.50
CA ASP A 261 7.42 20.79 0.00
C ASP A 261 7.08 19.28 -0.06
N PRO A 262 6.37 18.82 -1.11
CA PRO A 262 5.88 17.45 -1.17
C PRO A 262 6.94 16.45 -1.65
N GLN A 263 6.78 15.20 -1.24
CA GLN A 263 7.35 14.09 -1.99
C GLN A 263 6.62 13.98 -3.34
N VAL A 264 7.39 13.82 -4.43
CA VAL A 264 6.88 13.82 -5.79
C VAL A 264 7.11 12.47 -6.43
N CYS A 265 6.07 11.86 -6.95
CA CYS A 265 6.14 10.59 -7.66
C CYS A 265 5.12 10.51 -8.80
N GLN A 266 5.00 9.33 -9.42
CA GLN A 266 3.98 9.01 -10.40
C GLN A 266 3.10 7.88 -9.88
N VAL A 267 1.97 7.67 -10.54
CA VAL A 267 1.26 6.39 -10.43
C VAL A 267 2.11 5.29 -11.08
N ASP A 268 2.52 4.30 -10.28
CA ASP A 268 3.24 3.12 -10.77
C ASP A 268 2.32 2.21 -11.57
N PRO A 269 2.54 1.93 -12.86
CA PRO A 269 1.61 1.12 -13.64
C PRO A 269 1.83 -0.39 -13.52
N ALA A 270 2.94 -0.85 -12.94
CA ALA A 270 3.39 -2.23 -13.04
C ALA A 270 2.99 -3.09 -11.83
N GLY A 271 2.96 -2.48 -10.64
CA GLY A 271 2.84 -3.20 -9.39
C GLY A 271 4.13 -3.91 -8.98
N ALA A 272 3.99 -4.74 -7.94
CA ALA A 272 5.10 -5.51 -7.38
C ALA A 272 5.80 -6.38 -8.43
N THR A 273 7.13 -6.26 -8.51
CA THR A 273 7.94 -6.91 -9.56
C THR A 273 9.26 -7.42 -8.98
N LEU A 274 9.71 -8.60 -9.42
CA LEU A 274 11.08 -9.06 -9.16
C LEU A 274 12.06 -8.20 -9.95
N LEU A 275 13.08 -7.69 -9.26
CA LEU A 275 14.13 -6.93 -9.91
C LEU A 275 15.14 -7.89 -10.55
N PRO A 276 15.79 -7.48 -11.66
CA PRO A 276 16.91 -8.22 -12.21
C PRO A 276 17.98 -8.46 -11.14
N GLU A 277 18.71 -9.56 -11.26
CA GLU A 277 19.96 -9.74 -10.52
C GLU A 277 20.82 -8.49 -10.76
N ALA A 278 21.41 -7.93 -9.69
CA ALA A 278 22.31 -6.80 -9.86
C ALA A 278 23.41 -7.23 -10.84
N SER A 279 23.54 -6.53 -11.96
CA SER A 279 24.71 -6.70 -12.81
C SER A 279 25.93 -6.45 -11.95
N ASP A 280 26.91 -7.35 -12.05
CA ASP A 280 28.21 -7.21 -11.41
C ASP A 280 28.70 -5.76 -11.59
N PRO A 281 28.97 -4.99 -10.51
CA PRO A 281 29.44 -3.61 -10.62
C PRO A 281 30.76 -3.47 -11.40
N ALA A 282 31.37 -4.59 -11.82
CA ALA A 282 32.51 -4.64 -12.73
C ALA A 282 32.16 -4.49 -14.23
N LEU A 283 30.88 -4.32 -14.61
CA LEU A 283 30.45 -4.20 -16.01
C LEU A 283 29.84 -2.84 -16.41
N ASP A 284 29.91 -1.81 -15.56
CA ASP A 284 29.64 -0.40 -15.92
C ASP A 284 30.91 0.47 -15.84
#